data_AF-A0A0G2F458-F1
#
_entry.id   AF-A0A0G2F458-F1
#
_cell.length_a   1.000
_cell.length_b   1.000
_cell.length_c   1.000
_cell.angle_alpha   90.00
_cell.angle_beta   90.00
_cell.angle_gamma   90.00
#
_symmetry.space_group_name_H-M   'P 1'
#
loop_
_entity.id
_entity.type
_entity.pdbx_description
1 polymer ?
#
loop_
_entity_poly.entity_id
_entity_poly.type
_entity_poly.pdbx_seq_one_letter_code
_entity_poly.pdbx_strand_id
1 'polypeptide(L)'
;MSKLSSPPPTEPAFLDCILLLDTKNYHVWTYRQWLVRHFSLWDSPSEFSSVESFLTRDVRNNSAWNHRWFLCFGRDETSSIPKSGGEEEEEEEASTTTTQIIDLDILDREIAYTSNKIHLAPQNPSPWSYLRALLEKSSSVGSTTQSDLQPFAEQYAGMLPPDNQIPETPDKSPDSNIRTTPRENVKSTHALSFLADCYLEQGKIQEAKDIWIIDLAGKWDRIRKGFWAYRAAQV
;
A
#
# COMPACT_ATOMS: atom_id res chain seq x y z
N MET A 1 13.88 -12.31 30.98
CA MET A 1 13.92 -13.21 29.80
C MET A 1 12.76 -14.19 29.85
N SER A 2 12.11 -14.45 28.71
CA SER A 2 11.09 -15.52 28.59
C SER A 2 11.74 -16.88 28.84
N LYS A 3 11.06 -17.77 29.56
CA LYS A 3 11.53 -19.14 29.85
C LYS A 3 11.34 -20.09 28.67
N LEU A 4 10.68 -19.65 27.58
CA LEU A 4 10.37 -20.48 26.42
C LEU A 4 11.27 -20.13 25.24
N SER A 5 11.84 -21.15 24.61
CA SER A 5 12.65 -21.04 23.38
C SER A 5 11.82 -21.04 22.10
N SER A 6 10.53 -21.42 22.18
CA SER A 6 9.58 -21.46 21.07
C SER A 6 8.17 -21.13 21.57
N PRO A 7 7.26 -20.64 20.71
CA PRO A 7 5.88 -20.41 21.11
C PRO A 7 5.22 -21.75 21.47
N PRO A 8 4.24 -21.76 22.40
CA PRO A 8 3.43 -22.96 22.61
C PRO A 8 2.85 -23.45 21.27
N PRO A 9 2.91 -24.77 20.95
CA PRO A 9 2.49 -25.27 19.63
C PRO A 9 1.03 -24.95 19.27
N THR A 10 0.18 -24.77 20.28
CA THR A 10 -1.24 -24.43 20.12
C THR A 10 -1.50 -22.94 19.93
N GLU A 11 -0.51 -22.08 20.21
CA GLU A 11 -0.69 -20.62 20.23
C GLU A 11 -1.13 -20.08 18.86
N PRO A 12 -0.50 -20.44 17.72
CA PRO A 12 -0.92 -19.91 16.42
C PRO A 12 -2.37 -20.27 16.07
N ALA A 13 -2.77 -21.53 16.32
CA ALA A 13 -4.13 -21.99 16.07
C ALA A 13 -5.15 -21.31 17.00
N PHE A 14 -4.78 -21.03 18.25
CA PHE A 14 -5.61 -20.29 19.19
C PHE A 14 -5.85 -18.84 18.72
N LEU A 15 -4.80 -18.14 18.26
CA LEU A 15 -4.94 -16.80 17.70
C LEU A 15 -5.79 -16.78 16.44
N ASP A 16 -5.62 -17.76 15.55
CA ASP A 16 -6.45 -17.91 14.35
C ASP A 16 -7.93 -18.07 14.73
N CYS A 17 -8.25 -18.89 15.74
CA CYS A 17 -9.63 -19.03 16.23
C CYS A 17 -10.22 -17.70 16.72
N ILE A 18 -9.46 -16.90 17.47
CA ILE A 18 -9.95 -15.59 17.95
C ILE A 18 -10.13 -14.62 16.76
N LEU A 19 -9.16 -14.58 15.85
CA LEU A 19 -9.24 -13.73 14.65
C LEU A 19 -10.36 -14.16 13.69
N LEU A 20 -10.77 -15.42 13.70
CA LEU A 20 -11.95 -15.84 12.94
C LEU A 20 -13.26 -15.30 13.52
N LEU A 21 -13.30 -15.00 14.83
CA LEU A 21 -14.43 -14.33 15.48
C LEU A 21 -14.40 -12.81 15.28
N ASP A 22 -13.21 -12.21 15.40
CA ASP A 22 -12.98 -10.79 15.14
C ASP A 22 -11.67 -10.59 14.35
N THR A 23 -11.81 -10.54 13.04
CA THR A 23 -10.69 -10.46 12.08
C THR A 23 -9.86 -9.20 12.20
N LYS A 24 -10.34 -8.19 12.93
CA LYS A 24 -9.68 -6.89 13.10
C LYS A 24 -9.32 -6.60 14.56
N ASN A 25 -9.36 -7.61 15.43
CA ASN A 25 -9.00 -7.45 16.83
C ASN A 25 -7.57 -6.94 16.99
N TYR A 26 -7.43 -5.67 17.39
CA TYR A 26 -6.15 -4.98 17.47
C TYR A 26 -5.17 -5.66 18.44
N HIS A 27 -5.67 -6.11 19.59
CA HIS A 27 -4.84 -6.73 20.62
C HIS A 27 -4.31 -8.09 20.18
N VAL A 28 -5.11 -8.89 19.47
CA VAL A 28 -4.69 -10.19 18.97
C VAL A 28 -3.64 -10.04 17.87
N TRP A 29 -3.82 -9.12 16.93
CA TRP A 29 -2.79 -8.83 15.92
C TRP A 29 -1.49 -8.30 16.55
N THR A 30 -1.59 -7.40 17.54
CA THR A 30 -0.42 -6.88 18.26
C THR A 30 0.32 -8.00 19.00
N TYR A 31 -0.40 -8.89 19.67
CA TYR A 31 0.17 -10.05 20.33
C TYR A 31 0.81 -11.03 19.33
N ARG A 32 0.18 -11.24 18.18
CA ARG A 32 0.72 -12.04 17.09
C ARG A 32 2.03 -11.47 16.55
N GLN A 33 2.13 -10.16 16.35
CA GLN A 33 3.40 -9.52 16.00
C GLN A 33 4.46 -9.66 17.10
N TRP A 34 4.06 -9.60 18.37
CA TRP A 34 4.96 -9.87 19.48
C TRP A 34 5.51 -11.29 19.42
N LEU A 35 4.69 -12.31 19.13
CA LEU A 35 5.17 -13.69 18.94
C LEU A 35 6.21 -13.79 17.83
N VAL A 36 5.96 -13.13 16.69
CA VAL A 36 6.90 -13.11 15.58
C VAL A 36 8.25 -12.50 15.98
N ARG A 37 8.24 -11.35 16.67
CA ARG A 37 9.47 -10.71 17.16
C ARG A 37 10.17 -11.58 18.20
N HIS A 38 9.44 -12.00 19.22
CA HIS A 38 9.96 -12.68 20.41
C HIS A 38 10.58 -14.04 20.07
N PHE A 39 9.98 -14.78 19.14
CA PHE A 39 10.45 -16.10 18.72
C PHE A 39 11.11 -16.11 17.33
N SER A 40 11.39 -14.93 16.76
CA SER A 40 12.03 -14.78 15.44
C SER A 40 11.33 -15.56 14.31
N LEU A 41 10.00 -15.51 14.25
CA LEU A 41 9.17 -16.27 13.30
C LEU A 41 8.99 -15.60 11.94
N TRP A 42 9.85 -14.64 11.59
CA TRP A 42 9.76 -13.81 10.37
C TRP A 42 9.64 -14.64 9.09
N ASP A 43 10.46 -15.69 9.02
CA ASP A 43 10.60 -16.56 7.85
C ASP A 43 9.66 -17.79 7.93
N SER A 44 8.73 -17.82 8.89
CA SER A 44 7.82 -18.95 9.09
C SER A 44 6.81 -19.06 7.95
N PRO A 45 6.78 -20.16 7.19
CA PRO A 45 5.81 -20.35 6.10
C PRO A 45 4.36 -20.35 6.60
N SER A 46 4.14 -20.79 7.85
CA SER A 46 2.79 -20.82 8.45
C SER A 46 2.21 -19.43 8.63
N GLU A 47 3.07 -18.43 8.87
CA GLU A 47 2.63 -17.09 9.19
C GLU A 47 2.16 -16.33 7.94
N PHE A 48 2.92 -16.43 6.85
CA PHE A 48 2.46 -15.97 5.53
C PHE A 48 1.22 -16.72 5.05
N SER A 49 1.13 -18.04 5.30
CA SER A 49 -0.06 -18.83 4.93
C SER A 49 -1.31 -18.37 5.69
N SER A 50 -1.19 -18.02 6.96
CA SER A 50 -2.31 -17.49 7.75
C SER A 50 -2.75 -16.11 7.26
N VAL A 51 -1.80 -15.21 6.95
CA VAL A 51 -2.11 -13.91 6.30
C VAL A 51 -2.84 -14.11 4.98
N GLU A 52 -2.37 -15.03 4.13
CA GLU A 52 -3.02 -15.33 2.86
C GLU A 52 -4.46 -15.84 3.05
N SER A 53 -4.68 -16.70 4.06
CA SER A 53 -6.02 -17.17 4.42
C SER A 53 -6.95 -16.01 4.80
N PHE A 54 -6.48 -15.06 5.62
CA PHE A 54 -7.28 -13.89 6.00
C PHE A 54 -7.55 -12.97 4.80
N LEU A 55 -6.57 -12.72 3.94
CA LEU A 55 -6.74 -11.87 2.75
C LEU A 55 -7.56 -12.53 1.64
N THR A 56 -7.56 -13.86 1.56
CA THR A 56 -8.45 -14.62 0.68
C THR A 56 -9.90 -14.53 1.14
N ARG A 57 -10.15 -14.57 2.46
CA ARG A 57 -11.49 -14.42 3.05
C ARG A 57 -12.02 -12.99 2.94
N ASP A 58 -11.17 -12.01 3.24
CA ASP A 58 -11.49 -10.60 3.13
C ASP A 58 -10.25 -9.80 2.68
N VAL A 59 -10.19 -9.50 1.39
CA VAL A 59 -9.13 -8.65 0.82
C VAL A 59 -9.14 -7.23 1.38
N ARG A 60 -10.22 -6.77 2.04
CA ARG A 60 -10.34 -5.47 2.73
C ARG A 60 -9.89 -5.50 4.18
N ASN A 61 -9.38 -6.64 4.68
CA ASN A 61 -8.86 -6.73 6.03
C ASN A 61 -7.53 -5.98 6.16
N ASN A 62 -7.60 -4.72 6.58
CA ASN A 62 -6.42 -3.88 6.77
C ASN A 62 -5.45 -4.42 7.84
N SER A 63 -5.94 -5.15 8.84
CA SER A 63 -5.07 -5.75 9.86
C SER A 63 -4.20 -6.87 9.28
N ALA A 64 -4.75 -7.67 8.36
CA ALA A 64 -3.97 -8.67 7.64
C ALA A 64 -2.96 -8.04 6.66
N TRP A 65 -3.34 -6.95 5.96
CA TRP A 65 -2.39 -6.17 5.16
C TRP A 65 -1.26 -5.56 6.01
N ASN A 66 -1.59 -5.01 7.17
CA ASN A 66 -0.60 -4.48 8.11
C ASN A 66 0.33 -5.58 8.63
N HIS A 67 -0.21 -6.75 8.97
CA HIS A 67 0.61 -7.89 9.39
C HIS A 67 1.51 -8.39 8.27
N ARG A 68 1.03 -8.40 7.02
CA ARG A 68 1.84 -8.70 5.84
C ARG A 68 3.02 -7.73 5.68
N TRP A 69 2.77 -6.44 5.83
CA TRP A 69 3.82 -5.40 5.82
C TRP A 69 4.85 -5.69 6.91
N PHE A 70 4.37 -5.92 8.13
CA PHE A 70 5.21 -6.24 9.27
C PHE A 70 6.09 -7.47 9.02
N LEU A 71 5.59 -8.54 8.40
CA LEU A 71 6.42 -9.70 8.06
C LEU A 71 7.51 -9.39 7.04
N CYS A 72 7.21 -8.54 6.05
CA CYS A 72 8.16 -8.21 4.99
C CYS A 72 9.22 -7.18 5.42
N PHE A 73 8.84 -6.20 6.24
CA PHE A 73 9.67 -5.02 6.52
C PHE A 73 9.87 -4.72 8.01
N GLY A 74 9.15 -5.40 8.90
CA GLY A 74 9.21 -5.14 10.34
C GLY A 74 10.50 -5.60 11.01
N ARG A 75 11.30 -6.47 10.38
CA ARG A 75 12.59 -6.94 10.92
C ARG A 75 13.58 -5.77 11.04
N ASP A 76 13.70 -4.97 9.98
CA ASP A 76 14.63 -3.84 9.91
C ASP A 76 14.20 -2.68 10.82
N GLU A 77 12.89 -2.48 11.00
CA GLU A 77 12.32 -1.50 11.92
C GLU A 77 12.61 -1.85 13.39
N THR A 78 12.74 -3.13 13.72
CA THR A 78 13.01 -3.57 15.10
C THR A 78 14.48 -3.55 15.48
N SER A 79 15.39 -3.71 14.52
CA SER A 79 16.84 -3.62 14.74
C SER A 79 17.28 -2.20 15.14
N SER A 80 16.43 -1.20 14.90
CA SER A 80 16.68 0.22 15.21
C SER A 80 16.01 0.69 16.51
N ILE A 81 15.31 -0.20 17.24
CA ILE A 81 14.72 0.11 18.55
C ILE A 81 15.71 -0.34 19.65
N PRO A 82 16.22 0.56 20.51
CA PRO A 82 17.06 0.15 21.63
C PRO A 82 16.28 -0.82 22.53
N LYS A 83 16.90 -1.96 22.86
CA LYS A 83 16.34 -2.95 23.78
C LYS A 83 16.01 -2.27 25.11
N SER A 84 14.74 -1.95 25.35
CA SER A 84 14.29 -1.49 26.66
C SER A 84 14.20 -2.71 27.58
N GLY A 85 15.30 -3.00 28.27
CA GLY A 85 15.44 -4.11 29.20
C GLY A 85 16.90 -4.32 29.50
N GLY A 86 17.37 -3.69 30.59
CA GLY A 86 18.78 -3.51 30.89
C GLY A 86 19.59 -4.80 30.95
N GLU A 87 20.71 -4.75 30.25
CA GLU A 87 21.99 -5.37 30.57
C GLU A 87 23.03 -4.48 29.85
N GLU A 88 24.02 -4.00 30.61
CA GLU A 88 25.14 -3.21 30.11
C GLU A 88 25.99 -4.13 29.22
N GLU A 89 25.77 -4.08 27.90
CA GLU A 89 26.72 -4.62 26.92
C GLU A 89 27.51 -3.44 26.35
N GLU A 90 28.84 -3.55 26.43
CA GLU A 90 29.83 -2.54 26.12
C GLU A 90 29.61 -1.92 24.73
N GLU A 91 29.67 -0.58 24.67
CA GLU A 91 29.60 0.22 23.47
C GLU A 91 30.80 -0.08 22.55
N GLU A 92 30.60 -0.87 21.49
CA GLU A 92 31.43 -0.73 20.28
C GLU A 92 30.81 0.36 19.39
N GLU A 93 31.42 1.54 19.44
CA GLU A 93 31.21 2.65 18.50
C GLU A 93 31.51 2.20 17.06
N ALA A 94 30.49 1.71 16.36
CA ALA A 94 30.47 1.69 14.92
C ALA A 94 29.35 2.62 14.44
N SER A 95 29.67 3.90 14.30
CA SER A 95 28.96 4.84 13.43
C SER A 95 29.04 4.32 12.00
N THR A 96 28.21 3.34 11.68
CA THR A 96 27.99 2.84 10.33
C THR A 96 26.59 3.26 9.97
N THR A 97 26.46 4.12 8.97
CA THR A 97 25.20 4.36 8.29
C THR A 97 24.64 2.99 7.90
N THR A 98 23.69 2.47 8.67
CA THR A 98 23.03 1.20 8.37
C THR A 98 22.18 1.42 7.14
N THR A 99 22.78 1.26 5.96
CA THR A 99 22.05 1.14 4.71
C THR A 99 21.12 -0.05 4.87
N GLN A 100 19.83 0.21 5.07
CA GLN A 100 18.81 -0.84 5.04
C GLN A 100 18.99 -1.59 3.72
N ILE A 101 19.33 -2.88 3.80
CA ILE A 101 19.40 -3.74 2.63
C ILE A 101 17.96 -4.03 2.24
N ILE A 102 17.43 -3.21 1.34
CA ILE A 102 16.11 -3.42 0.77
C ILE A 102 16.20 -4.55 -0.24
N ASP A 103 15.50 -5.64 0.03
CA ASP A 103 15.42 -6.78 -0.86
C ASP A 103 14.50 -6.47 -2.04
N LEU A 104 15.09 -6.29 -3.22
CA LEU A 104 14.38 -6.02 -4.47
C LEU A 104 13.45 -7.17 -4.87
N ASP A 105 13.83 -8.43 -4.57
CA ASP A 105 13.00 -9.59 -4.90
C ASP A 105 11.72 -9.59 -4.05
N ILE A 106 11.81 -9.16 -2.79
CA ILE A 106 10.63 -8.95 -1.93
C ILE A 106 9.75 -7.83 -2.50
N LEU A 107 10.34 -6.70 -2.89
CA LEU A 107 9.58 -5.57 -3.44
C LEU A 107 8.82 -5.97 -4.72
N ASP A 108 9.50 -6.58 -5.69
CA ASP A 108 8.90 -6.96 -6.96
C ASP A 108 7.77 -7.98 -6.77
N ARG A 109 8.00 -8.99 -5.91
CA ARG A 109 6.98 -9.96 -5.51
C ARG A 109 5.78 -9.28 -4.88
N GLU A 110 5.99 -8.37 -3.93
CA GLU A 110 4.91 -7.69 -3.22
C GLU A 110 4.15 -6.68 -4.09
N ILE A 111 4.82 -6.00 -5.02
CA ILE A 111 4.16 -5.13 -6.01
C ILE A 111 3.23 -5.96 -6.91
N ALA A 112 3.72 -7.10 -7.41
CA ALA A 112 2.91 -8.00 -8.23
C ALA A 112 1.72 -8.58 -7.43
N TYR A 113 1.97 -9.04 -6.21
CA TYR A 113 0.93 -9.54 -5.30
C TYR A 113 -0.15 -8.49 -5.03
N THR A 114 0.27 -7.27 -4.70
CA THR A 114 -0.65 -6.18 -4.36
C THR A 114 -1.48 -5.76 -5.58
N SER A 115 -0.86 -5.68 -6.75
CA SER A 115 -1.55 -5.40 -8.02
C SER A 115 -2.62 -6.46 -8.31
N ASN A 116 -2.33 -7.74 -8.10
CA ASN A 116 -3.31 -8.82 -8.23
C ASN A 116 -4.49 -8.66 -7.24
N LYS A 117 -4.23 -8.26 -5.99
CA LYS A 117 -5.31 -8.03 -5.00
C LYS A 117 -6.14 -6.78 -5.30
N ILE A 118 -5.56 -5.75 -5.92
CA ILE A 118 -6.32 -4.57 -6.39
C ILE A 118 -7.32 -4.97 -7.48
N HIS A 119 -6.96 -5.86 -8.41
CA HIS A 119 -7.90 -6.35 -9.42
C HIS A 119 -9.17 -6.96 -8.81
N LEU A 120 -9.05 -7.65 -7.66
CA LEU A 120 -10.19 -8.25 -6.97
C LEU A 120 -11.14 -7.21 -6.36
N ALA A 121 -10.61 -6.07 -5.92
CA ALA A 121 -11.39 -5.00 -5.30
C ALA A 121 -10.77 -3.63 -5.59
N PRO A 122 -10.97 -3.03 -6.78
CA PRO A 122 -10.27 -1.80 -7.17
C PRO A 122 -10.52 -0.61 -6.26
N GLN A 123 -11.70 -0.54 -5.61
CA GLN A 123 -12.08 0.53 -4.67
C GLN A 123 -11.62 0.25 -3.22
N ASN A 124 -10.79 -0.76 -2.96
CA ASN A 124 -10.31 -1.11 -1.63
C ASN A 124 -9.09 -0.27 -1.23
N PRO A 125 -9.14 0.57 -0.18
CA PRO A 125 -8.02 1.44 0.19
C PRO A 125 -6.76 0.67 0.63
N SER A 126 -6.89 -0.46 1.33
CA SER A 126 -5.76 -1.17 1.95
C SER A 126 -4.64 -1.55 0.97
N PRO A 127 -4.90 -2.25 -0.15
CA PRO A 127 -3.85 -2.58 -1.11
C PRO A 127 -3.30 -1.35 -1.84
N TRP A 128 -4.08 -0.27 -2.04
CA TRP A 128 -3.54 0.97 -2.62
C TRP A 128 -2.56 1.67 -1.66
N SER A 129 -2.88 1.72 -0.37
CA SER A 129 -1.96 2.23 0.65
C SER A 129 -0.70 1.37 0.74
N TYR A 130 -0.85 0.05 0.70
CA TYR A 130 0.27 -0.90 0.70
C TYR A 130 1.18 -0.69 -0.53
N LEU A 131 0.58 -0.59 -1.73
CA LEU A 131 1.31 -0.38 -2.98
C LEU A 131 2.13 0.91 -2.96
N ARG A 132 1.58 2.01 -2.45
CA ARG A 132 2.30 3.29 -2.33
C ARG A 132 3.55 3.17 -1.46
N ALA A 133 3.43 2.49 -0.32
CA ALA A 133 4.56 2.27 0.58
C ALA A 133 5.64 1.37 -0.04
N LEU A 134 5.25 0.36 -0.85
CA LEU A 134 6.20 -0.43 -1.63
C LEU A 134 6.96 0.42 -2.65
N LEU A 135 6.25 1.29 -3.39
CA LEU A 135 6.87 2.15 -4.41
C LEU A 135 7.77 3.23 -3.80
N GLU A 136 7.45 3.71 -2.60
CA GLU A 136 8.35 4.59 -1.84
C GLU A 136 9.67 3.87 -1.50
N LYS A 137 9.60 2.64 -0.97
CA LYS A 137 10.81 1.83 -0.72
C LYS A 137 11.56 1.51 -2.01
N SER A 138 10.85 1.12 -3.06
CA SER A 138 11.41 0.77 -4.36
C SER A 138 12.11 1.95 -5.06
N SER A 139 11.48 3.12 -5.06
CA SER A 139 12.08 4.34 -5.62
C SER A 139 13.29 4.82 -4.82
N SER A 140 13.32 4.62 -3.50
CA SER A 140 14.49 4.97 -2.67
C SER A 140 15.77 4.23 -3.06
N VAL A 141 15.65 3.08 -3.72
CA VAL A 141 16.76 2.28 -4.26
C VAL A 141 16.88 2.36 -5.78
N GLY A 142 16.18 3.30 -6.42
CA GLY A 142 16.24 3.51 -7.87
C GLY A 142 15.60 2.40 -8.70
N SER A 143 14.68 1.62 -8.12
CA SER A 143 13.89 0.59 -8.83
C SER A 143 12.53 1.16 -9.27
N THR A 144 11.50 0.32 -9.38
CA THR A 144 10.13 0.67 -9.80
C THR A 144 9.59 1.90 -9.06
N THR A 145 9.09 2.86 -9.84
CA THR A 145 8.52 4.13 -9.38
C THR A 145 7.00 4.14 -9.45
N GLN A 146 6.38 5.21 -8.94
CA GLN A 146 4.93 5.35 -9.03
C GLN A 146 4.46 5.51 -10.49
N SER A 147 5.21 6.25 -11.29
CA SER A 147 4.93 6.50 -12.71
C SER A 147 4.99 5.25 -13.58
N ASP A 148 5.84 4.28 -13.24
CA ASP A 148 5.90 2.99 -13.96
C ASP A 148 4.58 2.22 -13.91
N LEU A 149 3.78 2.44 -12.85
CA LEU A 149 2.46 1.84 -12.68
C LEU A 149 1.30 2.74 -13.16
N GLN A 150 1.59 3.80 -13.91
CA GLN A 150 0.55 4.61 -14.55
C GLN A 150 -0.42 3.77 -15.40
N PRO A 151 0.03 2.89 -16.32
CA PRO A 151 -0.88 2.11 -17.16
C PRO A 151 -1.78 1.18 -16.35
N PHE A 152 -1.30 0.72 -15.20
CA PHE A 152 -2.08 -0.09 -14.27
C PHE A 152 -3.20 0.73 -13.62
N ALA A 153 -2.91 1.94 -13.11
CA ALA A 153 -3.90 2.81 -12.50
C ALA A 153 -4.99 3.26 -13.50
N GLU A 154 -4.61 3.49 -14.77
CA GLU A 154 -5.52 3.90 -15.83
C GLU A 154 -6.68 2.91 -16.07
N GLN A 155 -6.45 1.61 -15.83
CA GLN A 155 -7.47 0.56 -15.96
C GLN A 155 -8.69 0.78 -15.05
N TYR A 156 -8.53 1.53 -13.97
CA TYR A 156 -9.57 1.81 -12.98
C TYR A 156 -9.96 3.29 -12.91
N ALA A 157 -9.26 4.18 -13.62
CA ALA A 157 -9.44 5.62 -13.59
C ALA A 157 -10.40 6.16 -14.67
N GLY A 158 -11.18 5.30 -15.35
CA GLY A 158 -12.14 5.74 -16.37
C GLY A 158 -11.47 6.29 -17.64
N MET A 159 -10.31 5.75 -18.03
CA MET A 159 -9.59 6.10 -19.26
C MET A 159 -10.02 5.28 -20.48
N LEU A 160 -10.68 4.13 -20.28
CA LEU A 160 -11.22 3.35 -21.39
C LEU A 160 -12.58 3.95 -21.80
N PRO A 161 -12.78 4.30 -23.09
CA PRO A 161 -14.12 4.47 -23.62
C PRO A 161 -14.93 3.21 -23.26
N PRO A 162 -16.22 3.32 -22.91
CA PRO A 162 -17.05 2.12 -22.90
C PRO A 162 -16.91 1.47 -24.29
N ASP A 163 -16.71 0.15 -24.33
CA ASP A 163 -16.39 -0.70 -25.51
C ASP A 163 -17.33 -0.55 -26.73
N ASN A 164 -18.23 0.44 -26.78
CA ASN A 164 -19.18 0.71 -27.84
C ASN A 164 -19.41 2.21 -28.14
N GLN A 165 -18.51 3.13 -27.79
CA GLN A 165 -18.60 4.52 -28.26
C GLN A 165 -17.44 4.87 -29.18
N ILE A 166 -17.68 4.72 -30.49
CA ILE A 166 -16.99 5.48 -31.52
C ILE A 166 -17.18 6.96 -31.16
N PRO A 167 -16.14 7.77 -30.96
CA PRO A 167 -16.32 9.20 -30.79
C PRO A 167 -16.95 9.74 -32.08
N GLU A 168 -18.20 10.21 -31.99
CA GLU A 168 -18.79 11.01 -33.06
C GLU A 168 -17.93 12.26 -33.22
N THR A 169 -17.17 12.29 -34.33
CA THR A 169 -16.43 13.40 -34.93
C THR A 169 -15.56 14.27 -34.00
N PRO A 170 -14.25 14.36 -34.24
CA PRO A 170 -13.42 15.28 -33.48
C PRO A 170 -13.67 16.70 -33.99
N ASP A 171 -14.50 17.46 -33.29
CA ASP A 171 -14.52 18.92 -33.42
C ASP A 171 -13.20 19.46 -32.85
N LYS A 172 -12.17 19.45 -33.71
CA LYS A 172 -10.84 19.97 -33.39
C LYS A 172 -10.87 21.48 -33.54
N SER A 173 -11.34 22.16 -32.49
CA SER A 173 -10.75 23.46 -32.13
C SER A 173 -9.32 23.20 -31.62
N PRO A 174 -8.27 23.86 -32.16
CA PRO A 174 -6.89 23.63 -31.74
C PRO A 174 -6.55 24.19 -30.35
N ASP A 175 -7.41 25.05 -29.79
CA ASP A 175 -7.12 25.85 -28.61
C ASP A 175 -8.15 25.63 -27.50
N SER A 176 -8.07 24.47 -26.83
CA SER A 176 -8.23 24.31 -25.37
C SER A 176 -8.41 22.82 -25.03
N ASN A 177 -7.32 22.06 -24.92
CA ASN A 177 -7.34 20.74 -24.26
C ASN A 177 -7.54 20.88 -22.73
N ILE A 178 -8.33 21.86 -22.27
CA ILE A 178 -8.64 22.05 -20.87
C ILE A 178 -9.80 21.13 -20.55
N ARG A 179 -9.55 20.10 -19.74
CA ARG A 179 -10.62 19.26 -19.23
C ARG A 179 -11.50 20.14 -18.34
N THR A 180 -12.80 20.13 -18.57
CA THR A 180 -13.78 20.88 -17.77
C THR A 180 -14.81 19.97 -17.10
N THR A 181 -14.89 18.71 -17.53
CA THR A 181 -15.84 17.73 -17.03
C THR A 181 -15.16 16.53 -16.39
N PRO A 182 -15.73 15.98 -15.29
CA PRO A 182 -15.20 14.79 -14.64
C PRO A 182 -15.19 13.57 -15.58
N ARG A 183 -14.26 12.65 -15.34
CA ARG A 183 -14.20 11.32 -15.97
C ARG A 183 -15.46 10.52 -15.65
N GLU A 184 -15.86 9.71 -16.61
CA GLU A 184 -16.92 8.71 -16.46
C GLU A 184 -16.32 7.31 -16.23
N ASN A 185 -17.15 6.37 -15.78
CA ASN A 185 -16.75 4.96 -15.61
C ASN A 185 -15.53 4.71 -14.71
N VAL A 186 -15.31 5.58 -13.72
CA VAL A 186 -14.24 5.39 -12.72
C VAL A 186 -14.60 4.22 -11.81
N LYS A 187 -13.72 3.21 -11.77
CA LYS A 187 -13.85 2.03 -10.92
C LYS A 187 -13.16 2.20 -9.57
N SER A 188 -12.20 3.14 -9.48
CA SER A 188 -11.47 3.43 -8.25
C SER A 188 -11.09 4.90 -8.07
N THR A 189 -11.52 5.51 -6.96
CA THR A 189 -11.03 6.84 -6.54
C THR A 189 -9.59 6.81 -6.08
N HIS A 190 -9.13 5.66 -5.57
CA HIS A 190 -7.74 5.46 -5.21
C HIS A 190 -6.85 5.40 -6.45
N ALA A 191 -7.32 4.81 -7.55
CA ALA A 191 -6.63 4.84 -8.83
C ALA A 191 -6.54 6.26 -9.42
N LEU A 192 -7.61 7.07 -9.33
CA LEU A 192 -7.53 8.48 -9.72
C LEU A 192 -6.46 9.22 -8.90
N SER A 193 -6.51 9.09 -7.57
CA SER A 193 -5.51 9.72 -6.71
C SER A 193 -4.09 9.23 -7.04
N PHE A 194 -3.91 7.95 -7.37
CA PHE A 194 -2.62 7.37 -7.74
C PHE A 194 -2.13 7.90 -9.10
N LEU A 195 -3.03 8.00 -10.07
CA LEU A 195 -2.75 8.57 -11.39
C LEU A 195 -2.32 10.03 -11.30
N ALA A 196 -2.94 10.81 -10.42
CA ALA A 196 -2.53 12.19 -10.17
C ALA A 196 -1.07 12.27 -9.69
N ASP A 197 -0.64 11.41 -8.76
CA ASP A 197 0.77 11.47 -8.33
C ASP A 197 1.74 10.87 -9.36
N CYS A 198 1.31 9.97 -10.25
CA CYS A 198 2.10 9.58 -11.43
C CYS A 198 2.38 10.81 -12.33
N TYR A 199 1.35 11.63 -12.57
CA TYR A 199 1.52 12.85 -13.36
C TYR A 199 2.42 13.87 -12.67
N LEU A 200 2.33 14.04 -11.35
CA LEU A 200 3.26 14.91 -10.62
C LEU A 200 4.72 14.47 -10.76
N GLU A 201 4.99 13.17 -10.60
CA GLU A 201 6.35 12.63 -10.71
C GLU A 201 6.94 12.84 -12.12
N GLN A 202 6.08 12.88 -13.14
CA GLN A 202 6.45 13.20 -14.52
C GLN A 202 6.50 14.72 -14.83
N GLY A 203 6.23 15.59 -13.85
CA GLY A 203 6.14 17.05 -14.07
C GLY A 203 4.88 17.53 -14.80
N LYS A 204 3.88 16.66 -14.99
CA LYS A 204 2.56 16.94 -15.60
C LYS A 204 1.61 17.53 -14.56
N ILE A 205 1.96 18.73 -14.09
CA ILE A 205 1.30 19.38 -12.94
C ILE A 205 -0.18 19.68 -13.24
N GLN A 206 -0.50 20.13 -14.46
CA GLN A 206 -1.87 20.49 -14.80
C GLN A 206 -2.78 19.26 -14.82
N GLU A 207 -2.31 18.14 -15.37
CA GLU A 207 -3.06 16.88 -15.41
C GLU A 207 -3.32 16.31 -14.01
N ALA A 208 -2.37 16.46 -13.09
CA ALA A 208 -2.58 16.12 -11.68
C ALA A 208 -3.65 17.01 -11.02
N LYS A 209 -3.60 18.33 -11.25
CA LYS A 209 -4.59 19.29 -10.75
C LYS A 209 -5.98 19.01 -11.29
N ASP A 210 -6.10 18.68 -12.56
CA ASP A 210 -7.37 18.32 -13.19
C ASP A 210 -8.01 17.11 -12.50
N ILE A 211 -7.24 16.07 -12.20
CA ILE A 211 -7.75 14.91 -11.45
C ILE A 211 -8.24 15.31 -10.06
N TRP A 212 -7.47 16.10 -9.31
CA TRP A 212 -7.87 16.49 -7.95
C TRP A 212 -9.10 17.39 -7.93
N ILE A 213 -9.15 18.41 -8.79
CA ILE A 213 -10.20 19.43 -8.76
C ILE A 213 -11.45 18.97 -9.51
N ILE A 214 -11.29 18.43 -10.71
CA ILE A 214 -12.41 18.11 -11.59
C ILE A 214 -12.95 16.72 -11.24
N ASP A 215 -12.09 15.69 -11.21
CA ASP A 215 -12.55 14.32 -11.02
C ASP A 215 -12.92 14.04 -9.56
N LEU A 216 -11.94 14.19 -8.64
CA LEU A 216 -12.11 13.82 -7.24
C LEU A 216 -12.98 14.82 -6.49
N ALA A 217 -12.60 16.09 -6.43
CA ALA A 217 -13.40 17.10 -5.72
C ALA A 217 -14.76 17.37 -6.40
N GLY A 218 -14.82 17.34 -7.74
CA GLY A 218 -16.03 17.64 -8.50
C GLY A 218 -17.07 16.51 -8.51
N LYS A 219 -16.65 15.24 -8.48
CA LYS A 219 -17.59 14.10 -8.62
C LYS A 219 -17.31 12.93 -7.70
N TRP A 220 -16.13 12.35 -7.76
CA TRP A 220 -15.91 10.99 -7.28
C TRP A 220 -15.56 10.90 -5.78
N ASP A 221 -15.13 11.99 -5.17
CA ASP A 221 -14.68 12.02 -3.77
C ASP A 221 -14.91 13.40 -3.10
N ARG A 222 -16.14 13.88 -3.23
CA ARG A 222 -16.58 15.21 -2.78
C ARG A 222 -16.39 15.46 -1.29
N ILE A 223 -16.43 14.41 -0.47
CA ILE A 223 -16.22 14.53 0.99
C ILE A 223 -14.83 15.06 1.32
N ARG A 224 -13.82 14.75 0.48
CA ARG A 224 -12.43 15.23 0.59
C ARG A 224 -12.14 16.43 -0.31
N LYS A 225 -13.14 17.16 -0.81
CA LYS A 225 -12.94 18.33 -1.69
C LYS A 225 -11.91 19.34 -1.15
N GLY A 226 -11.92 19.60 0.16
CA GLY A 226 -10.98 20.54 0.78
C GLY A 226 -9.54 20.01 0.77
N PHE A 227 -9.37 18.71 0.96
CA PHE A 227 -8.08 18.04 0.84
C PHE A 227 -7.53 18.09 -0.59
N TRP A 228 -8.39 17.84 -1.59
CA TRP A 228 -7.98 17.92 -3.00
C TRP A 228 -7.64 19.34 -3.45
N ALA A 229 -8.41 20.33 -3.01
CA ALA A 229 -8.09 21.74 -3.24
C ALA A 229 -6.75 22.13 -2.59
N TYR A 230 -6.50 21.65 -1.37
CA TYR A 230 -5.22 21.84 -0.70
C TYR A 230 -4.07 21.21 -1.49
N ARG A 231 -4.19 19.94 -1.90
CA ARG A 231 -3.18 19.24 -2.73
C ARG A 231 -2.85 20.01 -4.02
N ALA A 232 -3.87 20.48 -4.74
CA ALA A 232 -3.70 21.25 -5.96
C ALA A 232 -3.00 22.60 -5.74
N ALA A 233 -3.11 23.19 -4.54
CA ALA A 233 -2.45 24.45 -4.21
C ALA A 233 -0.99 24.29 -3.76
N GLN A 234 -0.52 23.07 -3.49
CA GLN A 234 0.86 22.79 -3.05
C GLN A 234 1.86 22.60 -4.20
N VAL A 235 1.39 22.52 -5.45
CA VAL A 235 2.19 22.22 -6.64
C VAL A 235 1.99 23.24 -7.75
#